data_AF-A0A7S1FKH6-F1
#
_entry.id   AF-A0A7S1FKH6-F1
#
_cell.length_a   1.000
_cell.length_b   1.000
_cell.length_c   1.000
_cell.angle_alpha   90.00
_cell.angle_beta   90.00
_cell.angle_gamma   90.00
#
_symmetry.space_group_name_H-M   'P 1'
#
loop_
_entity.id
_entity.type
_entity.pdbx_description
1 polymer ?
#
loop_
_entity_poly.entity_id
_entity_poly.type
_entity_poly.pdbx_seq_one_letter_code
_entity_poly.pdbx_strand_id
1 'polypeptide(L)'
;RRVGDALAEMEAGLPGEPPFDLVFLDADKGRMLDYVEALARDDRILAPGGTIVVDNVLWKGGVLNQQGGMEKEEVEEEGADPRARKLSRRAKKLAGAMHRFNAAVVEDKRLEVVLLPLRDGLSIIRKKII
;
A
#
# COMPACT_ATOMS: atom_id res chain seq x y z
N ARG A 1 -8.50 -9.62 20.10
CA ARG A 1 -7.87 -9.82 18.77
C ARG A 1 -8.98 -10.11 17.77
N ARG A 2 -9.11 -9.32 16.70
CA ARG A 2 -10.00 -9.63 15.57
C ARG A 2 -9.23 -10.45 14.53
N VAL A 3 -9.90 -11.36 13.84
CA VAL A 3 -9.29 -12.21 12.81
C VAL A 3 -10.27 -12.28 11.65
N GLY A 4 -9.87 -11.73 10.50
CA GLY A 4 -10.71 -11.62 9.32
C GLY A 4 -10.04 -10.78 8.22
N ASP A 5 -10.76 -10.57 7.11
CA ASP A 5 -10.37 -9.61 6.08
C ASP A 5 -10.63 -8.20 6.59
N ALA A 6 -9.55 -7.47 6.89
CA ALA A 6 -9.64 -6.12 7.44
C ALA A 6 -10.39 -5.15 6.51
N LEU A 7 -10.32 -5.31 5.19
CA LEU A 7 -11.02 -4.40 4.26
C LEU A 7 -12.53 -4.66 4.33
N ALA A 8 -12.93 -5.94 4.32
CA ALA A 8 -14.33 -6.31 4.46
C ALA A 8 -14.92 -5.88 5.81
N GLU A 9 -14.16 -6.06 6.91
CA GLU A 9 -14.58 -5.58 8.24
C GLU A 9 -14.70 -4.04 8.27
N MET A 10 -13.77 -3.33 7.63
CA MET A 10 -13.81 -1.87 7.53
C MET A 10 -15.04 -1.39 6.76
N GLU A 11 -15.34 -2.00 5.61
CA GLU A 11 -16.50 -1.65 4.79
C GLU A 11 -17.85 -2.03 5.43
N ALA A 12 -17.88 -3.11 6.21
CA ALA A 12 -19.08 -3.52 6.97
C ALA A 12 -19.40 -2.60 8.14
N GLY A 13 -18.42 -1.81 8.60
CA GLY A 13 -18.51 -0.93 9.75
C GLY A 13 -17.71 -1.47 10.92
N LEU A 14 -16.73 -0.68 11.36
CA LEU A 14 -15.87 -1.04 12.48
C LEU A 14 -16.61 -0.82 13.82
N PRO A 15 -16.64 -1.83 14.70
CA PRO A 15 -17.14 -1.65 16.06
C PRO A 15 -16.15 -0.80 16.89
N GLY A 16 -16.65 0.27 17.52
CA GLY A 16 -15.88 1.28 18.26
C GLY A 16 -16.46 2.68 18.05
N GLU A 17 -15.67 3.73 18.33
CA GLU A 17 -15.99 5.15 18.03
C GLU A 17 -15.10 5.68 16.89
N PRO A 18 -15.28 5.23 15.63
CA PRO A 18 -14.78 6.01 14.52
C PRO A 18 -15.62 7.31 14.39
N PRO A 19 -15.10 8.36 13.74
CA PRO A 19 -13.90 8.33 12.89
C PRO A 19 -12.57 8.27 13.66
N PHE A 20 -11.60 7.58 13.07
CA PHE A 20 -10.22 7.59 13.55
C PHE A 20 -9.48 8.80 13.03
N ASP A 21 -8.60 9.38 13.85
CA ASP A 21 -7.66 10.43 13.43
C ASP A 21 -6.42 9.88 12.72
N LEU A 22 -6.04 8.63 13.05
CA LEU A 22 -4.87 7.97 12.51
C LEU A 22 -5.12 6.49 12.23
N VAL A 23 -4.71 6.02 11.05
CA VAL A 23 -4.75 4.60 10.65
C VAL A 23 -3.37 4.17 10.15
N PHE A 24 -2.87 3.04 10.67
CA PHE A 24 -1.61 2.44 10.21
C PHE A 24 -1.90 1.21 9.35
N LEU A 25 -1.42 1.21 8.11
CA LEU A 25 -1.61 0.16 7.11
C LEU A 25 -0.32 -0.63 6.87
N ASP A 26 -0.28 -1.82 7.46
CA ASP A 26 0.65 -2.89 7.10
C ASP A 26 -0.12 -4.19 6.82
N ALA A 27 -0.78 -4.20 5.66
CA ALA A 27 -1.73 -5.24 5.26
C ALA A 27 -1.36 -5.86 3.90
N ASP A 28 -2.34 -6.43 3.21
CA ASP A 28 -2.16 -6.99 1.87
C ASP A 28 -1.76 -5.90 0.87
N LYS A 29 -0.48 -5.89 0.49
CA LYS A 29 0.10 -4.96 -0.47
C LYS A 29 -0.55 -5.05 -1.86
N GLY A 30 -1.20 -6.17 -2.19
CA GLY A 30 -1.97 -6.33 -3.43
C GLY A 30 -3.26 -5.50 -3.48
N ARG A 31 -3.78 -5.09 -2.31
CA ARG A 31 -5.02 -4.33 -2.12
C ARG A 31 -4.80 -2.98 -1.43
N MET A 32 -3.55 -2.52 -1.34
CA MET A 32 -3.21 -1.33 -0.57
C MET A 32 -3.97 -0.08 -1.03
N LEU A 33 -4.20 0.05 -2.34
CA LEU A 33 -5.00 1.15 -2.89
C LEU A 33 -6.46 1.08 -2.43
N ASP A 34 -7.04 -0.12 -2.37
CA ASP A 34 -8.43 -0.32 -1.94
C ASP A 34 -8.62 0.12 -0.49
N TYR A 35 -7.64 -0.15 0.39
CA TYR A 35 -7.66 0.33 1.77
C TYR A 35 -7.64 1.86 1.85
N VAL A 36 -6.73 2.52 1.12
CA VAL A 36 -6.63 3.99 1.14
C VAL A 36 -7.87 4.62 0.53
N GLU A 37 -8.43 4.08 -0.56
CA GLU A 37 -9.68 4.55 -1.15
C GLU A 37 -10.83 4.48 -0.16
N ALA A 38 -10.99 3.34 0.52
CA ALA A 38 -12.05 3.15 1.50
C ALA A 38 -11.95 4.13 2.69
N LEU A 39 -10.72 4.42 3.16
CA LEU A 39 -10.48 5.42 4.20
C LEU A 39 -10.70 6.85 3.71
N ALA A 40 -10.23 7.17 2.49
CA ALA A 40 -10.35 8.50 1.91
C ALA A 40 -11.81 8.88 1.63
N ARG A 41 -12.66 7.92 1.25
CA ARG A 41 -14.06 8.18 0.88
C ARG A 41 -15.05 8.17 2.04
N ASP A 42 -14.73 7.56 3.18
CA ASP A 42 -15.68 7.36 4.28
C ASP A 42 -15.28 8.13 5.55
N ASP A 43 -15.92 9.29 5.75
CA ASP A 43 -15.75 10.14 6.94
C ASP A 43 -16.23 9.45 8.23
N ARG A 44 -16.99 8.36 8.14
CA ARG A 44 -17.40 7.58 9.32
C ARG A 44 -16.30 6.64 9.78
N ILE A 45 -15.21 6.51 9.02
CA ILE A 45 -14.06 5.63 9.33
C ILE A 45 -12.81 6.47 9.58
N LEU A 46 -12.46 7.40 8.68
CA LEU A 46 -11.32 8.31 8.84
C LEU A 46 -11.82 9.76 8.87
N ALA A 47 -11.47 10.46 9.95
CA ALA A 47 -11.90 11.84 10.16
C ALA A 47 -11.42 12.74 9.00
N PRO A 48 -12.18 13.80 8.63
CA PRO A 48 -11.62 14.87 7.82
C PRO A 48 -10.32 15.40 8.44
N GLY A 49 -9.25 15.52 7.66
CA GLY A 49 -7.93 15.88 8.18
C GLY A 49 -7.12 14.71 8.76
N GLY A 50 -7.71 13.52 8.87
CA GLY A 50 -7.10 12.31 9.41
C GLY A 50 -5.93 11.79 8.58
N THR A 51 -5.06 11.00 9.22
CA THR A 51 -3.78 10.54 8.67
C THR A 51 -3.76 9.04 8.48
N ILE A 52 -3.32 8.59 7.31
CA ILE A 52 -3.04 7.21 6.99
C ILE A 52 -1.52 7.05 6.88
N VAL A 53 -0.96 6.10 7.60
CA VAL A 53 0.46 5.76 7.53
C VAL A 53 0.57 4.40 6.85
N VAL A 54 1.32 4.32 5.74
CA VAL A 54 1.46 3.09 4.95
C VAL A 54 2.90 2.62 4.96
N ASP A 55 3.13 1.37 5.38
CA ASP A 55 4.46 0.78 5.46
C ASP A 55 4.87 0.02 4.18
N ASN A 56 6.17 -0.09 3.97
CA ASN A 56 6.87 -0.79 2.88
C ASN A 56 6.54 -0.27 1.48
N VAL A 57 6.34 1.04 1.34
CA VAL A 57 5.95 1.65 0.07
C VAL A 57 7.07 1.62 -0.98
N LEU A 58 8.33 1.39 -0.60
CA LEU A 58 9.44 1.22 -1.54
C LEU A 58 9.69 -0.24 -1.93
N TRP A 59 9.16 -1.21 -1.18
CA TRP A 59 9.24 -2.64 -1.46
C TRP A 59 10.63 -3.14 -1.90
N LYS A 60 11.63 -2.85 -1.08
CA LYS A 60 13.07 -3.10 -1.23
C LYS A 60 13.65 -2.50 -2.51
N GLY A 61 13.09 -1.37 -2.96
CA GLY A 61 13.41 -0.71 -4.21
C GLY A 61 12.75 -1.35 -5.45
N GLY A 62 12.00 -2.45 -5.30
CA GLY A 62 11.36 -3.15 -6.40
C GLY A 62 10.34 -2.33 -7.18
N VAL A 63 9.81 -1.25 -6.57
CA VAL A 63 8.89 -0.30 -7.22
C VAL A 63 9.56 0.50 -8.35
N LEU A 64 10.90 0.60 -8.35
CA LEU A 64 11.65 1.32 -9.39
C LEU A 64 11.74 0.53 -10.70
N ASN A 65 11.66 -0.81 -10.62
CA ASN A 65 11.79 -1.71 -11.77
C ASN A 65 10.48 -1.89 -12.57
N GLN A 66 9.51 -1.00 -12.37
CA GLN A 66 8.17 -1.10 -12.97
C GLN A 66 7.96 -0.13 -14.14
N GLN A 67 8.86 0.86 -14.31
CA GLN A 67 8.92 1.70 -15.51
C GLN A 67 9.86 1.03 -16.52
N GLY A 68 9.38 0.82 -17.75
CA GLY A 68 10.01 -0.04 -18.76
C GLY A 68 11.33 0.47 -19.34
N GLY A 69 12.37 0.55 -18.53
CA GLY A 69 13.67 1.09 -18.93
C GLY A 69 14.80 0.69 -18.01
N MET A 70 14.87 -0.60 -17.67
CA MET A 70 16.07 -1.36 -17.32
C MET A 70 15.54 -2.70 -16.80
N GLU A 71 15.27 -3.60 -17.73
CA GLU A 71 15.35 -5.02 -17.40
C GLU A 71 16.80 -5.23 -16.96
N LYS A 72 17.07 -5.21 -15.64
CA LYS A 72 18.10 -6.12 -15.17
C LYS A 72 17.55 -7.46 -15.60
N GLU A 73 18.14 -8.05 -16.64
CA GLU A 73 18.03 -9.48 -16.89
C GLU A 73 18.30 -10.11 -15.52
N GLU A 74 17.23 -10.54 -14.85
CA GLU A 74 17.37 -11.52 -13.80
C GLU A 74 17.95 -12.69 -14.57
N VAL A 75 19.26 -12.90 -14.43
CA VAL A 75 19.89 -14.14 -14.87
C VAL A 75 19.07 -15.21 -14.14
N GLU A 76 18.16 -15.85 -14.86
CA GLU A 76 17.47 -17.02 -14.33
C GLU A 76 18.61 -18.00 -14.06
N GLU A 77 18.99 -18.18 -12.80
CA GLU A 77 19.93 -19.23 -12.43
C GLU A 77 19.31 -20.55 -12.91
N GLU A 78 19.82 -21.09 -14.01
CA GLU A 78 19.45 -22.42 -14.47
C GLU A 78 19.72 -23.40 -13.32
N GLY A 79 18.66 -24.02 -12.80
CA GLY A 79 18.71 -24.89 -11.61
C GLY A 79 18.12 -24.29 -10.33
N ALA A 80 17.61 -23.05 -10.34
CA ALA A 80 16.94 -22.48 -9.17
C ALA A 80 15.69 -23.28 -8.74
N ASP A 81 15.54 -23.48 -7.43
CA ASP A 81 14.39 -24.17 -6.83
C ASP A 81 13.06 -23.55 -7.34
N PRO A 82 12.11 -24.36 -7.86
CA PRO A 82 10.78 -23.91 -8.25
C PRO A 82 10.07 -23.02 -7.21
N ARG A 83 10.34 -23.22 -5.91
CA ARG A 83 9.81 -22.36 -4.83
C ARG A 83 10.42 -20.95 -4.88
N ALA A 84 11.72 -20.83 -5.10
CA ALA A 84 12.42 -19.55 -5.23
C ALA A 84 11.88 -18.75 -6.42
N ARG A 85 11.65 -19.43 -7.56
CA ARG A 85 11.06 -18.81 -8.77
C ARG A 85 9.62 -18.32 -8.55
N LYS A 86 8.81 -19.06 -7.79
CA LYS A 86 7.44 -18.61 -7.45
C LYS A 86 7.48 -17.41 -6.49
N LEU A 87 8.42 -17.41 -5.54
CA LEU A 87 8.60 -16.32 -4.59
C LEU A 87 9.03 -15.03 -5.31
N SER A 88 9.97 -15.10 -6.26
CA SER A 88 10.41 -13.94 -7.05
C SER A 88 9.28 -13.36 -7.90
N ARG A 89 8.51 -14.22 -8.60
CA ARG A 89 7.33 -13.78 -9.36
C ARG A 89 6.28 -13.09 -8.48
N ARG A 90 6.00 -13.63 -7.29
CA ARG A 90 5.09 -12.99 -6.32
C ARG A 90 5.63 -11.65 -5.85
N ALA A 91 6.92 -11.58 -5.51
CA ALA A 91 7.57 -10.35 -5.08
C ALA A 91 7.51 -9.26 -6.17
N LYS A 92 7.76 -9.62 -7.44
CA LYS A 92 7.64 -8.73 -8.61
C LYS A 92 6.21 -8.23 -8.80
N LYS A 93 5.21 -9.12 -8.67
CA LYS A 93 3.80 -8.73 -8.74
C LYS A 93 3.41 -7.73 -7.65
N LEU A 94 3.86 -7.97 -6.41
CA LEU A 94 3.60 -7.05 -5.29
C LEU A 94 4.34 -5.73 -5.46
N ALA A 95 5.57 -5.74 -5.96
CA ALA A 95 6.31 -4.52 -6.32
C ALA A 95 5.54 -3.68 -7.35
N GLY A 96 4.99 -4.33 -8.38
CA GLY A 96 4.12 -3.68 -9.36
C GLY A 96 2.82 -3.14 -8.77
N ALA A 97 2.22 -3.82 -7.79
CA ALA A 97 1.06 -3.32 -7.07
C ALA A 97 1.41 -2.07 -6.25
N MET A 98 2.52 -2.09 -5.51
CA MET A 98 2.97 -0.95 -4.72
C MET A 98 3.40 0.25 -5.59
N HIS A 99 3.98 0.01 -6.77
CA HIS A 99 4.27 1.06 -7.73
C HIS A 99 2.99 1.77 -8.19
N ARG A 100 1.96 1.00 -8.59
CA ARG A 100 0.66 1.57 -8.98
C ARG A 100 -0.02 2.31 -7.83
N PHE A 101 0.06 1.76 -6.62
CA PHE A 101 -0.41 2.41 -5.41
C PHE A 101 0.26 3.78 -5.21
N ASN A 102 1.59 3.83 -5.22
CA ASN A 102 2.36 5.07 -5.02
C ASN A 102 2.00 6.13 -6.07
N ALA A 103 1.84 5.73 -7.33
CA ALA A 103 1.41 6.62 -8.40
C ALA A 103 -0.02 7.15 -8.16
N ALA A 104 -0.95 6.26 -7.81
CA ALA A 104 -2.36 6.61 -7.65
C ALA A 104 -2.61 7.57 -6.48
N VAL A 105 -1.98 7.35 -5.32
CA VAL A 105 -2.22 8.20 -4.13
C VAL A 105 -1.70 9.62 -4.28
N VAL A 106 -0.65 9.83 -5.09
CA VAL A 106 -0.11 11.16 -5.38
C VAL A 106 -1.04 11.95 -6.31
N GLU A 107 -1.74 11.27 -7.22
CA GLU A 107 -2.71 11.88 -8.15
C GLU A 107 -4.09 12.15 -7.51
N ASP A 108 -4.38 11.53 -6.36
CA ASP A 108 -5.65 11.73 -5.67
C ASP A 108 -5.72 13.12 -5.02
N LYS A 109 -6.58 13.98 -5.58
CA LYS A 109 -6.76 15.36 -5.12
C LYS A 109 -7.29 15.46 -3.69
N ARG A 110 -7.94 14.42 -3.14
CA ARG A 110 -8.40 14.38 -1.75
C ARG A 110 -7.24 14.20 -0.76
N LEU A 111 -6.06 13.82 -1.23
CA LEU A 111 -4.93 13.42 -0.41
C LEU A 111 -3.76 14.41 -0.48
N GLU A 112 -3.03 14.51 0.62
CA GLU A 112 -1.68 15.07 0.69
C GLU A 112 -0.73 13.92 1.04
N VAL A 113 0.34 13.74 0.28
CA VAL A 113 1.23 12.58 0.43
C VAL A 113 2.65 13.02 0.66
N VAL A 114 3.27 12.49 1.71
CA VAL A 114 4.71 12.59 1.96
C VAL A 114 5.28 11.18 2.03
N LEU A 115 6.26 10.88 1.17
CA LEU A 115 7.04 9.65 1.26
C LEU A 115 8.31 9.92 2.05
N LEU A 116 8.53 9.13 3.09
CA LEU A 116 9.74 9.13 3.89
C LEU A 116 10.61 7.92 3.51
N PRO A 117 11.89 8.12 3.15
CA PRO A 117 12.83 7.02 2.85
C PRO A 117 13.35 6.37 4.15
N LEU A 118 12.44 6.00 5.05
CA LEU A 118 12.76 5.28 6.28
C LEU A 118 12.53 3.79 6.07
N ARG A 119 13.55 2.98 6.35
CA ARG A 119 13.55 1.52 6.17
C ARG A 119 13.09 1.14 4.74
N ASP A 120 11.94 0.48 4.63
CA ASP A 120 11.40 0.02 3.36
C ASP A 120 10.40 1.02 2.73
N GLY A 121 10.46 2.27 3.17
CA GLY A 121 9.58 3.34 2.77
C GLY A 121 8.34 3.44 3.66
N LEU A 122 8.02 4.67 4.07
CA LEU A 122 6.80 4.99 4.80
C LEU A 122 6.09 6.15 4.09
N SER A 123 4.85 5.96 3.66
CA SER A 123 4.02 7.07 3.19
C SER A 123 3.15 7.58 4.34
N ILE A 124 3.21 8.89 4.59
CA ILE A 124 2.26 9.62 5.42
C ILE A 124 1.28 10.31 4.48
N ILE A 125 0.02 9.92 4.57
CA ILE A 125 -1.05 10.38 3.69
C ILE A 125 -2.08 11.09 4.56
N ARG A 126 -2.36 12.36 4.28
CA ARG A 126 -3.39 13.12 4.98
C ARG A 126 -4.61 13.29 4.09
N LYS A 127 -5.80 13.01 4.62
CA LYS A 127 -7.08 13.33 3.98
C LYS A 127 -7.35 14.82 4.14
N LYS A 128 -7.51 15.55 3.03
CA LYS A 128 -7.80 16.98 3.06
C LYS A 128 -9.17 17.24 3.66
N ILE A 129 -9.32 18.41 4.25
CA ILE A 129 -10.61 18.96 4.67
C ILE A 129 -11.12 19.75 3.46
N ILE A 130 -12.13 19.21 2.77
CA ILE A 130 -12.74 19.77 1.56
C ILE A 130 -14.22 20.03 1.75
#